data_AF-A0A2V9AS89-F1
#
_entry.id   AF-A0A2V9AS89-F1
#
_cell.length_a   1.000
_cell.length_b   1.000
_cell.length_c   1.000
_cell.angle_alpha   90.00
_cell.angle_beta   90.00
_cell.angle_gamma   90.00
#
_symmetry.space_group_name_H-M   'P 1'
#
loop_
_entity.id
_entity.type
_entity.pdbx_description
1 polymer ?
#
loop_
_entity_poly.entity_id
_entity_poly.type
_entity_poly.pdbx_seq_one_letter_code
_entity_poly.pdbx_strand_id
1 'polypeptide(L)'
;MKARKYYAVLAVGLVVALVVVFPTKKASANVGGSQFVVATSMLSGLAPGAVFPFIDTTPHTISQAHIAITDATTSCSAGAAAPSNVKVLVGQAGVSLVSVMGAATNTGISTTPGQCVFHVTIKAGQGGVPSTVTDIVVLNGGSSALTGINTVTASATVRTDESASNWHQHDQGVSGNAER
;
A
#
# COMPACT_ATOMS: atom_id res chain seq x y z
N MET A 1 -41.60 -48.07 -25.96
CA MET A 1 -41.10 -46.83 -25.33
C MET A 1 -39.61 -46.65 -25.62
N LYS A 2 -39.23 -46.05 -26.76
CA LYS A 2 -37.82 -45.85 -27.17
C LYS A 2 -37.53 -44.42 -27.69
N ALA A 3 -38.45 -43.48 -27.44
CA ALA A 3 -38.37 -42.11 -27.96
C ALA A 3 -37.91 -41.06 -26.93
N ARG A 4 -37.56 -41.46 -25.70
CA ARG A 4 -37.23 -40.51 -24.61
C ARG A 4 -35.73 -40.24 -24.42
N LYS A 5 -34.83 -41.01 -25.03
CA LYS A 5 -33.39 -40.89 -24.78
C LYS A 5 -32.63 -40.06 -25.82
N TYR A 6 -33.22 -39.77 -26.97
CA TYR A 6 -32.55 -39.02 -28.05
C TYR A 6 -32.67 -37.49 -27.94
N TYR A 7 -33.54 -36.97 -27.07
CA TYR A 7 -33.69 -35.53 -26.85
C TYR A 7 -32.70 -34.94 -25.83
N ALA A 8 -32.07 -35.77 -24.99
CA ALA A 8 -31.09 -35.28 -24.02
C ALA A 8 -29.72 -34.96 -24.66
N VAL A 9 -29.43 -35.52 -25.84
CA VAL A 9 -28.11 -35.38 -26.48
C VAL A 9 -28.04 -34.15 -27.40
N LEU A 10 -29.19 -33.64 -27.86
CA LEU A 10 -29.23 -32.46 -28.74
C LEU A 10 -29.25 -31.12 -27.99
N ALA A 11 -29.49 -31.11 -26.67
CA ALA A 11 -29.53 -29.88 -25.87
C ALA A 11 -28.16 -29.45 -25.30
N VAL A 12 -27.15 -30.33 -25.31
CA VAL A 12 -25.81 -30.03 -24.76
C VAL A 12 -24.85 -29.50 -25.84
N GLY A 13 -25.15 -29.73 -27.13
CA GLY A 13 -24.28 -29.32 -28.24
C GLY A 13 -24.36 -27.85 -28.65
N LEU A 14 -25.38 -27.10 -28.20
CA LEU A 14 -25.66 -25.74 -28.69
C LEU A 14 -25.16 -24.60 -27.79
N VAL A 15 -24.52 -24.89 -26.65
CA VAL A 15 -24.06 -23.85 -25.70
C VAL A 15 -22.55 -23.60 -25.76
N VAL A 16 -21.78 -24.45 -26.46
CA VAL A 16 -20.31 -24.36 -26.46
C VAL A 16 -19.74 -23.58 -27.67
N ALA A 17 -20.57 -23.19 -28.63
CA ALA A 17 -20.10 -22.57 -29.89
C ALA A 17 -20.19 -21.03 -29.94
N LEU A 18 -20.34 -20.35 -28.80
CA LEU A 18 -20.44 -18.88 -28.77
C LEU A 18 -19.59 -18.23 -27.66
N VAL A 19 -18.32 -18.63 -27.52
CA VAL A 19 -17.33 -17.75 -26.89
C VAL A 19 -16.53 -17.09 -28.00
N VAL A 20 -17.05 -15.92 -28.34
CA VAL A 20 -16.48 -14.91 -29.21
C VAL A 20 -14.98 -14.79 -28.95
N VAL A 21 -14.20 -14.97 -30.01
CA VAL A 21 -12.80 -14.54 -30.10
C VAL A 21 -12.79 -13.03 -29.92
N PHE A 22 -12.80 -12.57 -28.68
CA PHE A 22 -12.42 -11.21 -28.36
C PHE A 22 -10.92 -11.13 -28.60
N PRO A 23 -10.42 -10.24 -29.48
CA PRO A 23 -9.05 -9.84 -29.38
C PRO A 23 -8.93 -9.22 -27.98
N THR A 24 -8.29 -9.94 -27.07
CA THR A 24 -7.70 -9.33 -25.89
C THR A 24 -6.72 -8.31 -26.45
N LYS A 25 -7.20 -7.08 -26.65
CA LYS A 25 -6.34 -5.92 -26.70
C LYS A 25 -5.49 -6.08 -25.45
N LYS A 26 -4.21 -6.45 -25.64
CA LYS A 26 -3.25 -6.31 -24.57
C LYS A 26 -3.40 -4.86 -24.16
N ALA A 27 -3.97 -4.65 -22.96
CA ALA A 27 -3.83 -3.38 -22.30
C ALA A 27 -2.32 -3.14 -22.33
N SER A 28 -1.92 -2.14 -23.11
CA SER A 28 -0.55 -1.66 -23.11
C SER A 28 -0.26 -1.39 -21.64
N ALA A 29 0.56 -2.25 -21.04
CA ALA A 29 1.03 -2.04 -19.68
C ALA A 29 1.73 -0.70 -19.73
N ASN A 30 1.12 0.28 -19.06
CA ASN A 30 1.67 1.61 -18.99
C ASN A 30 3.09 1.47 -18.43
N VAL A 31 4.07 1.93 -19.21
CA VAL A 31 5.49 1.88 -18.86
C VAL A 31 5.68 2.95 -17.77
N GLY A 32 5.58 2.50 -16.53
CA GLY A 32 5.47 3.31 -15.32
C GLY A 32 4.71 2.50 -14.27
N GLY A 33 5.35 1.47 -13.74
CA GLY A 33 4.76 0.53 -12.82
C GLY A 33 4.48 1.19 -11.48
N SER A 34 3.21 1.26 -11.11
CA SER A 34 2.80 1.55 -9.74
C SER A 34 1.99 0.41 -9.19
N GLN A 35 2.33 -0.05 -7.99
CA GLN A 35 1.59 -1.05 -7.24
C GLN A 35 0.80 -0.38 -6.11
N PHE A 36 -0.41 -0.87 -5.86
CA PHE A 36 -1.18 -0.51 -4.68
C PHE A 36 -0.98 -1.57 -3.59
N VAL A 37 -0.63 -1.14 -2.38
CA VAL A 37 -0.44 -1.99 -1.21
C VAL A 37 -1.43 -1.57 -0.13
N VAL A 38 -2.07 -2.53 0.54
CA VAL A 38 -2.95 -2.27 1.69
C VAL A 38 -2.55 -3.19 2.83
N ALA A 39 -2.45 -2.63 4.03
CA ALA A 39 -2.15 -3.36 5.26
C ALA A 39 -3.10 -2.91 6.37
N THR A 40 -3.43 -3.82 7.28
CA THR A 40 -4.19 -3.53 8.51
C THR A 40 -3.64 -4.36 9.66
N SER A 41 -3.61 -3.79 10.87
CA SER A 41 -3.13 -4.49 12.07
C SER A 41 -3.72 -3.91 13.35
N MET A 42 -3.89 -4.78 14.34
CA MET A 42 -4.12 -4.40 15.72
C MET A 42 -2.77 -4.25 16.43
N LEU A 43 -2.57 -3.14 17.12
CA LEU A 43 -1.29 -2.78 17.75
C LEU A 43 -1.17 -3.22 19.21
N SER A 44 -2.09 -4.08 19.67
CA SER A 44 -2.14 -4.53 21.06
C SER A 44 -0.82 -5.18 21.48
N GLY A 45 -0.32 -4.78 22.64
CA GLY A 45 0.92 -5.29 23.20
C GLY A 45 2.19 -4.64 22.66
N LEU A 46 2.11 -3.70 21.71
CA LEU A 46 3.28 -2.94 21.27
C LEU A 46 3.86 -2.18 22.46
N ALA A 47 5.05 -2.58 22.91
CA ALA A 47 5.68 -2.07 24.12
C ALA A 47 6.07 -0.58 24.00
N PRO A 48 6.26 0.14 25.12
CA PRO A 48 6.77 1.52 25.11
C PRO A 48 8.07 1.64 24.31
N GLY A 49 8.14 2.61 23.39
CA GLY A 49 9.30 2.83 22.52
C GLY A 49 9.48 1.79 21.42
N ALA A 50 8.64 0.74 21.37
CA ALA A 50 8.72 -0.28 20.34
C ALA A 50 8.19 0.24 19.00
N VAL A 51 8.82 -0.27 17.95
CA VAL A 51 8.57 0.09 16.57
C VAL A 51 7.96 -1.12 15.85
N PHE A 52 6.86 -0.90 15.15
CA PHE A 52 6.21 -1.90 14.31
C PHE A 52 6.40 -1.52 12.83
N PRO A 53 7.22 -2.27 12.05
CA PRO A 53 7.37 -2.04 10.63
C PRO A 53 6.06 -2.45 9.95
N PHE A 54 5.34 -1.47 9.39
CA PHE A 54 3.97 -1.71 8.94
C PHE A 54 3.88 -1.91 7.43
N ILE A 55 4.48 -1.01 6.65
CA ILE A 55 4.72 -1.19 5.23
C ILE A 55 6.21 -0.94 5.01
N ASP A 56 6.92 -1.95 4.54
CA ASP A 56 8.30 -1.85 4.05
C ASP A 56 8.28 -2.27 2.57
N THR A 57 8.62 -1.34 1.70
CA THR A 57 8.62 -1.57 0.24
C THR A 57 10.00 -1.62 -0.34
N THR A 58 11.06 -1.61 0.49
CA THR A 58 12.45 -1.63 0.04
C THR A 58 12.66 -2.72 -1.03
N PRO A 59 13.23 -2.39 -2.21
CA PRO A 59 13.87 -1.13 -2.60
C PRO A 59 12.94 -0.10 -3.28
N HIS A 60 11.65 -0.37 -3.39
CA HIS A 60 10.68 0.48 -4.05
C HIS A 60 10.25 1.68 -3.19
N THR A 61 9.83 2.76 -3.85
CA THR A 61 9.45 4.00 -3.16
C THR A 61 7.94 4.20 -3.09
N ILE A 62 7.43 4.58 -1.93
CA ILE A 62 6.07 5.03 -1.71
C ILE A 62 5.94 6.47 -2.24
N SER A 63 5.07 6.65 -3.21
CA SER A 63 4.76 7.97 -3.78
C SER A 63 3.71 8.72 -2.96
N GLN A 64 2.72 7.99 -2.44
CA GLN A 64 1.61 8.49 -1.66
C GLN A 64 1.10 7.36 -0.77
N ALA A 65 0.64 7.70 0.43
CA ALA A 65 -0.14 6.78 1.25
C ALA A 65 -1.24 7.50 2.02
N HIS A 66 -2.28 6.75 2.32
CA HIS A 66 -3.34 7.14 3.25
C HIS A 66 -3.31 6.15 4.41
N ILE A 67 -3.23 6.67 5.64
CA ILE A 67 -3.15 5.90 6.87
C ILE A 67 -4.29 6.33 7.77
N ALA A 68 -5.09 5.38 8.23
CA ALA A 68 -6.09 5.56 9.27
C ALA A 68 -5.61 4.84 10.54
N ILE A 69 -5.59 5.55 11.66
CA ILE A 69 -5.23 5.00 12.97
C ILE A 69 -6.32 5.27 13.95
N THR A 70 -6.67 4.25 14.73
CA THR A 70 -7.49 4.44 15.92
C THR A 70 -6.60 4.60 17.14
N ASP A 71 -6.96 5.55 17.99
CA ASP A 71 -6.32 5.73 19.29
C ASP A 71 -7.36 6.06 20.36
N ALA A 72 -7.07 5.65 21.60
CA ALA A 72 -7.88 5.94 22.77
C ALA A 72 -7.61 7.36 23.31
N THR A 73 -7.79 8.40 22.49
CA THR A 73 -7.69 9.78 22.98
C THR A 73 -9.00 10.24 23.63
N THR A 74 -8.87 11.16 24.57
CA THR A 74 -10.00 11.74 25.31
C THR A 74 -10.81 12.75 24.49
N SER A 75 -10.32 13.21 23.33
CA SER A 75 -10.97 14.25 22.51
C SER A 75 -10.96 13.93 21.01
N CYS A 76 -12.10 13.45 20.51
CA CYS A 76 -12.34 13.19 19.09
C CYS A 76 -12.92 14.41 18.34
N SER A 77 -12.41 15.61 18.62
CA SER A 77 -12.80 16.80 17.86
C SER A 77 -11.87 16.99 16.66
N ALA A 78 -12.40 17.41 15.51
CA ALA A 78 -11.59 17.73 14.35
C ALA A 78 -10.53 18.80 14.71
N GLY A 79 -9.28 18.57 14.33
CA GLY A 79 -8.17 19.46 14.67
C GLY A 79 -7.67 19.35 16.12
N ALA A 80 -8.22 18.45 16.95
CA ALA A 80 -7.64 18.18 18.26
C ALA A 80 -6.26 17.53 18.13
N ALA A 81 -5.41 17.71 19.14
CA ALA A 81 -4.04 17.21 19.14
C ALA A 81 -3.99 15.71 18.83
N ALA A 82 -2.97 15.31 18.05
CA ALA A 82 -2.69 13.89 17.84
C ALA A 82 -2.31 13.21 19.17
N PRO A 83 -2.60 11.91 19.31
CA PRO A 83 -2.16 11.13 20.46
C PRO A 83 -0.65 11.21 20.63
N SER A 84 -0.19 11.27 21.88
CA SER A 84 1.25 11.23 22.19
C SER A 84 1.79 9.79 22.19
N ASN A 85 0.92 8.81 22.40
CA ASN A 85 1.24 7.40 22.55
C ASN A 85 1.35 6.65 21.22
N VAL A 86 0.73 7.09 20.13
CA VAL A 86 0.88 6.46 18.80
C VAL A 86 1.40 7.50 17.80
N LYS A 87 2.47 7.15 17.10
CA LYS A 87 3.05 7.97 16.03
C LYS A 87 3.19 7.14 14.76
N VAL A 88 2.82 7.74 13.63
CA VAL A 88 3.21 7.23 12.31
C VAL A 88 4.46 7.94 11.89
N LEU A 89 5.49 7.14 11.62
CA LEU A 89 6.74 7.61 11.09
C LEU A 89 6.88 7.15 9.63
N VAL A 90 7.38 8.02 8.78
CA VAL A 90 7.63 7.70 7.36
C VAL A 90 9.01 8.16 6.95
N GLY A 91 9.62 7.44 6.03
CA GLY A 91 10.92 7.80 5.48
C GLY A 91 11.61 6.59 4.91
N GLN A 92 12.93 6.56 5.03
CA GLN A 92 13.76 5.49 4.49
C GLN A 92 14.26 4.58 5.61
N ALA A 93 14.10 3.26 5.44
CA ALA A 93 14.63 2.22 6.32
C ALA A 93 16.07 2.52 6.70
N GLY A 94 16.36 2.50 8.01
CA GLY A 94 17.70 2.66 8.54
C GLY A 94 18.34 4.05 8.39
N VAL A 95 17.63 5.05 7.84
CA VAL A 95 18.19 6.39 7.60
C VAL A 95 17.49 7.44 8.47
N SER A 96 16.25 7.78 8.13
CA SER A 96 15.52 8.84 8.81
C SER A 96 14.03 8.60 8.64
N LEU A 97 13.31 8.76 9.75
CA LEU A 97 11.86 8.69 9.80
C LEU A 97 11.33 9.97 10.41
N VAL A 98 10.30 10.56 9.80
CA VAL A 98 9.62 11.76 10.28
C VAL A 98 8.22 11.42 10.77
N SER A 99 7.79 12.04 11.86
CA SER A 99 6.42 11.92 12.32
C SER A 99 5.48 12.70 11.41
N VAL A 100 4.45 12.02 10.89
CA VAL A 100 3.44 12.62 10.00
C VAL A 100 2.08 12.80 10.66
N MET A 101 1.95 12.38 11.91
CA MET A 101 0.75 12.65 12.72
C MET A 101 0.84 14.03 13.36
N GLY A 102 -0.27 14.76 13.34
CA GLY A 102 -0.43 16.06 13.98
C GLY A 102 -1.90 16.43 14.18
N ALA A 103 -2.17 17.62 14.74
CA ALA A 103 -3.55 18.08 14.98
C ALA A 103 -4.42 18.05 13.71
N ALA A 104 -3.85 18.46 12.57
CA ALA A 104 -4.53 18.46 11.28
C ALA A 104 -4.93 17.07 10.76
N THR A 105 -4.35 15.99 11.30
CA THR A 105 -4.70 14.61 10.92
C THR A 105 -5.86 14.02 11.73
N ASN A 106 -6.32 14.73 12.77
CA ASN A 106 -7.51 14.34 13.51
C ASN A 106 -8.75 14.83 12.78
N THR A 107 -9.50 13.91 12.16
CA THR A 107 -10.75 14.23 11.45
C THR A 107 -11.95 14.33 12.38
N GLY A 108 -11.79 14.00 13.67
CA GLY A 108 -12.87 13.97 14.65
C GLY A 108 -13.88 12.84 14.42
N ILE A 109 -13.53 11.81 13.66
CA ILE A 109 -14.42 10.68 13.38
C ILE A 109 -14.26 9.65 14.50
N SER A 110 -15.39 9.25 15.09
CA SER A 110 -15.49 8.17 16.06
C SER A 110 -16.83 7.46 15.92
N THR A 111 -16.80 6.13 15.91
CA THR A 111 -18.00 5.28 16.03
C THR A 111 -18.09 4.61 17.40
N THR A 112 -17.09 4.81 18.25
CA THR A 112 -16.92 4.12 19.54
C THR A 112 -16.51 5.14 20.60
N PRO A 113 -17.28 5.32 21.68
CA PRO A 113 -16.92 6.26 22.76
C PRO A 113 -15.50 6.03 23.27
N GLY A 114 -14.69 7.09 23.33
CA GLY A 114 -13.30 7.02 23.79
C GLY A 114 -12.29 6.49 22.78
N GLN A 115 -12.67 6.30 21.51
CA GLN A 115 -11.77 5.97 20.40
C GLN A 115 -11.92 7.00 19.28
N CYS A 116 -10.82 7.54 18.78
CA CYS A 116 -10.84 8.48 17.65
C CYS A 116 -10.06 7.91 16.46
N VAL A 117 -10.51 8.23 15.25
CA VAL A 117 -9.82 7.89 14.01
C VAL A 117 -9.01 9.09 13.51
N PHE A 118 -7.73 8.88 13.25
CA PHE A 118 -6.80 9.85 12.69
C PHE A 118 -6.47 9.44 11.26
N HIS A 119 -6.71 10.34 10.31
CA HIS A 119 -6.39 10.12 8.91
C HIS A 119 -5.17 10.95 8.53
N VAL A 120 -4.10 10.26 8.18
CA VAL A 120 -2.88 10.84 7.66
C VAL A 120 -2.84 10.58 6.15
N THR A 121 -2.62 11.63 5.38
CA THR A 121 -2.27 11.48 3.96
C THR A 121 -0.86 12.00 3.79
N ILE A 122 0.03 11.14 3.30
CA ILE A 122 1.40 11.51 2.98
C ILE A 122 1.57 11.54 1.46
N LYS A 123 2.39 12.48 1.00
CA LYS A 123 2.93 12.47 -0.35
C LYS A 123 4.41 12.73 -0.26
N ALA A 124 5.21 11.87 -0.88
CA ALA A 124 6.66 12.00 -0.82
C ALA A 124 7.11 13.38 -1.33
N GLY A 125 7.99 14.04 -0.58
CA GLY A 125 8.50 15.38 -0.88
C GLY A 125 7.53 16.53 -0.55
N GLN A 126 6.43 16.30 0.17
CA GLN A 126 5.46 17.34 0.54
C GLN A 126 5.23 17.40 2.05
N GLY A 127 4.96 18.60 2.57
CA GLY A 127 4.53 18.77 3.97
C GLY A 127 5.54 18.27 5.01
N GLY A 128 6.84 18.31 4.71
CA GLY A 128 7.90 17.79 5.57
C GLY A 128 8.17 16.28 5.42
N VAL A 129 7.43 15.58 4.55
CA VAL A 129 7.70 14.18 4.20
C VAL A 129 8.93 14.10 3.28
N PRO A 130 9.90 13.22 3.53
CA PRO A 130 11.05 13.01 2.65
C PRO A 130 10.64 12.70 1.20
N SER A 131 11.51 13.06 0.25
CA SER A 131 11.30 12.73 -1.17
C SER A 131 11.41 11.22 -1.44
N THR A 132 12.18 10.52 -0.62
CA THR A 132 12.34 9.06 -0.66
C THR A 132 11.67 8.47 0.57
N VAL A 133 10.60 7.71 0.34
CA VAL A 133 9.89 6.98 1.38
C VAL A 133 9.86 5.52 0.96
N THR A 134 10.37 4.63 1.79
CA THR A 134 10.31 3.17 1.60
C THR A 134 9.55 2.50 2.75
N ASP A 135 9.34 3.22 3.84
CA ASP A 135 8.82 2.68 5.08
C ASP A 135 7.70 3.54 5.65
N ILE A 136 6.65 2.86 6.11
CA ILE A 136 5.65 3.39 7.03
C ILE A 136 5.73 2.54 8.29
N VAL A 137 5.93 3.22 9.40
CA VAL A 137 6.28 2.60 10.68
C VAL A 137 5.37 3.16 11.75
N VAL A 138 4.91 2.30 12.66
CA VAL A 138 4.15 2.72 13.84
C VAL A 138 5.04 2.63 15.07
N LEU A 139 5.11 3.72 15.83
CA LEU A 139 5.84 3.80 17.09
C LEU A 139 4.86 3.98 18.25
N ASN A 140 5.01 3.16 19.29
CA ASN A 140 4.41 3.48 20.58
C ASN A 140 5.29 4.50 21.32
N GLY A 141 4.87 5.77 21.30
CA GLY A 141 5.55 6.88 22.00
C GLY A 141 5.14 7.03 23.47
N GLY A 142 4.24 6.18 23.97
CA GLY A 142 3.70 6.24 25.32
C GLY A 142 4.57 5.51 26.35
N SER A 143 4.18 5.61 27.62
CA SER A 143 4.85 4.96 28.76
C SER A 143 4.32 3.54 29.06
N SER A 144 3.32 3.07 28.32
CA SER A 144 2.70 1.76 28.54
C SER A 144 2.43 1.05 27.22
N ALA A 145 2.32 -0.27 27.26
CA ALA A 145 2.00 -1.05 26.07
C ALA A 145 0.63 -0.64 25.51
N LEU A 146 0.51 -0.61 24.19
CA LEU A 146 -0.77 -0.29 23.54
C LEU A 146 -1.81 -1.38 23.86
N THR A 147 -3.05 -0.96 24.05
CA THR A 147 -4.19 -1.86 24.28
C THR A 147 -4.94 -2.13 22.97
N GLY A 148 -5.82 -3.13 22.95
CA GLY A 148 -6.56 -3.59 21.76
C GLY A 148 -7.50 -2.57 21.10
N ILE A 149 -7.53 -1.32 21.56
CA ILE A 149 -8.30 -0.23 20.95
C ILE A 149 -7.51 0.43 19.80
N ASN A 150 -6.19 0.18 19.71
CA ASN A 150 -5.33 0.79 18.71
C ASN A 150 -5.19 -0.09 17.47
N THR A 151 -5.69 0.38 16.35
CA THR A 151 -5.59 -0.25 15.03
C THR A 151 -4.95 0.71 14.05
N VAL A 152 -4.24 0.17 13.07
CA VAL A 152 -3.68 0.92 11.95
C VAL A 152 -4.11 0.26 10.66
N THR A 153 -4.52 1.07 9.69
CA THR A 153 -4.78 0.64 8.32
C THR A 153 -4.11 1.62 7.39
N ALA A 154 -3.31 1.15 6.43
CA ALA A 154 -2.72 2.01 5.43
C ALA A 154 -2.90 1.44 4.04
N SER A 155 -3.03 2.34 3.09
CA SER A 155 -2.94 2.06 1.68
C SER A 155 -1.89 2.94 1.04
N ALA A 156 -0.99 2.37 0.23
CA ALA A 156 0.13 3.06 -0.38
C ALA A 156 0.20 2.80 -1.89
N THR A 157 0.57 3.83 -2.65
CA THR A 157 0.96 3.71 -4.05
C THR A 157 2.48 3.66 -4.12
N VAL A 158 3.01 2.50 -4.51
CA VAL A 158 4.42 2.17 -4.57
C VAL A 158 4.89 2.25 -6.01
N ARG A 159 5.96 2.99 -6.30
CA ARG A 159 6.61 3.01 -7.61
C ARG A 159 7.47 1.76 -7.74
N THR A 160 7.11 0.89 -8.68
CA THR A 160 7.82 -0.36 -8.98
C THR A 160 8.79 -0.21 -10.15
N ASP A 161 9.04 1.02 -10.60
CA ASP A 161 9.91 1.32 -11.72
C ASP A 161 11.34 0.84 -11.46
N GLU A 162 11.83 0.11 -12.44
CA GLU A 162 12.92 -0.83 -12.42
C GLU A 162 14.29 -0.15 -12.27
N SER A 163 14.98 -0.38 -11.15
CA SER A 163 16.45 -0.26 -11.06
C SER A 163 17.20 -1.25 -11.98
N ALA A 164 16.56 -1.86 -12.99
CA ALA A 164 17.17 -2.84 -13.90
C ALA A 164 17.18 -2.45 -15.39
N SER A 165 16.86 -1.20 -15.75
CA SER A 165 17.05 -0.72 -17.14
C SER A 165 18.48 -0.26 -17.46
N ASN A 166 19.42 -0.27 -16.51
CA ASN A 166 20.80 0.21 -16.77
C ASN A 166 21.81 -0.89 -17.16
N TRP A 167 21.37 -2.10 -17.54
CA TRP A 167 22.31 -3.20 -17.83
C TRP A 167 22.30 -3.79 -19.24
N HIS A 168 21.49 -3.29 -20.19
CA HIS A 168 21.51 -3.84 -21.55
C HIS A 168 21.38 -2.78 -22.65
N GLN A 169 22.38 -1.91 -22.79
CA GLN A 169 22.64 -1.27 -24.10
C GLN A 169 24.05 -0.72 -24.29
N HIS A 170 25.09 -1.53 -24.05
CA HIS A 170 26.41 -1.30 -24.64
C HIS A 170 27.10 -2.64 -24.97
N ASP A 171 26.44 -3.45 -25.78
CA ASP A 171 27.15 -4.47 -26.56
C ASP A 171 26.28 -4.91 -27.74
N GLN A 172 26.41 -4.19 -28.85
CA GLN A 172 26.17 -4.77 -30.16
C GLN A 172 27.39 -4.52 -31.04
N GLY A 173 28.24 -5.54 -31.11
CA GLY A 173 28.65 -6.08 -32.39
C GLY A 173 29.97 -5.57 -32.97
N VAL A 174 31.06 -6.19 -32.53
CA VAL A 174 32.17 -6.50 -33.44
C VAL A 174 31.71 -7.55 -34.44
N SER A 175 31.72 -7.21 -35.72
CA SER A 175 31.82 -8.12 -36.88
C SER A 175 32.15 -7.22 -38.07
N GLY A 176 33.18 -7.38 -38.88
CA GLY A 176 34.24 -8.35 -39.07
C GLY A 176 35.06 -7.83 -40.29
N ASN A 177 36.27 -8.34 -40.47
CA ASN A 177 37.18 -8.01 -41.56
C ASN A 177 36.54 -7.86 -42.95
N ALA A 178 37.01 -6.87 -43.72
CA ALA A 178 37.15 -7.01 -45.16
C ALA A 178 38.47 -6.34 -45.59
N GLU A 179 39.40 -7.17 -46.05
CA GLU A 179 40.60 -6.81 -46.81
C GLU A 179 40.23 -5.98 -48.05
N ARG A 180 40.94 -4.87 -48.27
CA ARG A 180 41.75 -4.58 -49.47
C ARG A 180 42.51 -3.27 -49.32
#